data_AF-A0A1Q5HB07-F1
#
_entry.id   AF-A0A1Q5HB07-F1
#
_cell.length_a   1.000
_cell.length_b   1.000
_cell.length_c   1.000
_cell.angle_alpha   90.00
_cell.angle_beta   90.00
_cell.angle_gamma   90.00
#
_symmetry.space_group_name_H-M   'P 1'
#
loop_
_entity.id
_entity.type
_entity.pdbx_description
1 polymer ?
#
loop_
_entity_poly.entity_id
_entity_poly.type
_entity_poly.pdbx_seq_one_letter_code
_entity_poly.pdbx_strand_id
1 'polypeptide(L)'
;MSLLRFGAPGPYVVSMLIAGLLWLPIRLWERDGSVQDAVVEAGLNAVIWGFAFFFTLSRFAKPRPAEADRVAAWAVAETALRRGEPPADEAGRAAVADNLPAIRRGALFGAAGGVVLLGALIMLAIRAGSELAAAGLGIVLAAVLAEAVRTGRLERRLRAALASVQGG
;
A
#
# COMPACT_ATOMS: atom_id res chain seq x y z
N MET A 1 1.76 20.99 -4.95
CA MET A 1 1.96 19.72 -5.68
C MET A 1 2.63 18.70 -4.77
N SER A 2 1.92 17.67 -4.30
CA SER A 2 2.51 16.56 -3.53
C SER A 2 2.90 15.49 -4.53
N LEU A 3 4.21 15.28 -4.72
CA LEU A 3 4.81 14.66 -5.90
C LEU A 3 4.55 13.16 -6.07
N LEU A 4 4.02 12.44 -5.08
CA LEU A 4 3.65 11.03 -5.22
C LEU A 4 2.43 10.73 -4.34
N ARG A 5 1.24 10.63 -4.93
CA ARG A 5 0.10 9.94 -4.28
C ARG A 5 0.36 8.45 -4.46
N PHE A 6 1.07 7.82 -3.52
CA PHE A 6 1.38 6.39 -3.54
C PHE A 6 0.15 5.48 -3.42
N GLY A 7 -1.03 6.06 -3.16
CA GLY A 7 -2.25 5.30 -2.92
C GLY A 7 -2.22 4.60 -1.55
N ALA A 8 -3.23 3.79 -1.28
CA ALA A 8 -3.26 3.01 -0.04
C ALA A 8 -2.05 2.05 0.01
N PRO A 9 -1.55 1.70 1.22
CA PRO A 9 -0.36 0.88 1.36
C PRO A 9 -0.50 -0.59 1.00
N GLY A 10 -1.72 -1.14 1.06
CA GLY A 10 -1.98 -2.56 0.77
C GLY A 10 -1.38 -3.06 -0.55
N PRO A 11 -1.66 -2.44 -1.72
CA PRO A 11 -1.18 -2.90 -3.01
C PRO A 11 0.34 -3.08 -3.15
N TYR A 12 1.15 -2.15 -2.63
CA TYR A 12 2.61 -2.32 -2.69
C TYR A 12 3.13 -3.33 -1.68
N VAL A 13 2.53 -3.45 -0.50
CA VAL A 13 2.87 -4.52 0.47
C VAL A 13 2.54 -5.90 -0.10
N VAL A 14 1.41 -6.05 -0.78
CA VAL A 14 1.04 -7.30 -1.48
C VAL A 14 2.05 -7.63 -2.57
N SER A 15 2.53 -6.63 -3.32
CA SER A 15 3.55 -6.82 -4.35
C SER A 15 4.87 -7.30 -3.75
N MET A 16 5.28 -6.78 -2.58
CA MET A 16 6.44 -7.28 -1.84
C MET A 16 6.26 -8.72 -1.39
N LEU A 17 5.08 -9.08 -0.87
CA LEU A 17 4.79 -10.45 -0.43
C LEU A 17 4.89 -11.44 -1.60
N ILE A 18 4.30 -11.09 -2.75
CA ILE A 18 4.37 -11.91 -3.96
C ILE A 18 5.83 -12.05 -4.42
N ALA A 19 6.56 -10.94 -4.51
CA ALA A 19 7.98 -10.97 -4.89
C ALA A 19 8.80 -11.86 -3.94
N GLY A 20 8.56 -11.77 -2.63
CA GLY A 20 9.24 -12.61 -1.65
C GLY A 20 8.91 -14.09 -1.76
N LEU A 21 7.64 -14.43 -1.99
CA LEU A 21 7.22 -15.82 -2.22
C LEU A 21 7.83 -16.40 -3.50
N LEU A 22 8.07 -15.58 -4.52
CA LEU A 22 8.71 -16.02 -5.75
C LEU A 22 10.23 -16.15 -5.61
N TRP A 23 10.88 -15.27 -4.85
CA TRP A 23 12.34 -15.29 -4.69
C TRP A 23 12.84 -16.28 -3.65
N LEU A 24 12.03 -16.58 -2.63
CA LEU A 24 12.42 -17.48 -1.55
C LEU A 24 12.79 -18.90 -2.03
N PRO A 25 12.01 -19.56 -2.92
CA PRO A 25 12.37 -20.88 -3.45
C PRO A 25 13.67 -20.85 -4.26
N ILE A 26 13.87 -19.80 -5.06
CA ILE A 26 15.08 -19.62 -5.88
C ILE A 26 16.31 -19.51 -4.98
N ARG A 27 16.25 -18.68 -3.94
CA ARG A 27 17.36 -18.49 -3.00
C ARG A 27 17.62 -19.69 -2.10
N LEU A 28 16.58 -20.45 -1.76
CA LEU A 28 16.75 -21.72 -1.06
C LEU A 28 17.38 -22.80 -1.96
N TRP A 29 17.14 -22.74 -3.26
CA TRP A 29 17.68 -23.67 -4.26
C TRP A 29 19.15 -23.35 -4.61
N GLU A 30 19.50 -22.07 -4.75
CA GLU A 30 20.87 -21.60 -5.04
C GLU A 30 21.78 -21.53 -3.79
N ARG A 31 21.37 -22.18 -2.70
CA ARG A 31 22.00 -22.01 -1.40
C ARG A 31 23.34 -22.72 -1.30
N ASP A 32 24.42 -21.93 -1.25
CA ASP A 32 25.74 -22.39 -0.79
C ASP A 32 25.99 -22.13 0.72
N GLY A 33 25.11 -21.36 1.39
CA GLY A 33 25.31 -20.84 2.76
C GLY A 33 24.16 -21.06 3.75
N SER A 34 24.06 -20.24 4.80
CA SER A 34 23.03 -20.35 5.85
C SER A 34 21.61 -20.13 5.31
N VAL A 35 20.63 -20.88 5.83
CA VAL A 35 19.20 -20.65 5.53
C VAL A 35 18.79 -19.23 5.91
N GLN A 36 19.37 -18.70 6.99
CA GLN A 36 19.04 -17.36 7.48
C GLN A 36 19.46 -16.27 6.47
N ASP A 37 20.64 -16.41 5.87
CA ASP A 37 21.14 -15.45 4.87
C ASP A 37 20.30 -15.51 3.60
N ALA A 38 19.93 -16.72 3.15
CA ALA A 38 19.04 -16.92 1.99
C ALA A 38 17.67 -16.24 2.19
N VAL A 39 17.11 -16.29 3.41
CA VAL A 39 15.85 -15.62 3.75
C VAL A 39 16.02 -14.10 3.77
N VAL A 40 17.12 -13.58 4.31
CA VAL A 40 17.41 -12.13 4.33
C VAL A 40 17.59 -11.60 2.91
N GLU A 41 18.36 -12.30 2.06
CA GLU A 41 18.54 -11.93 0.65
C GLU A 41 17.26 -12.02 -0.16
N ALA A 42 16.45 -13.07 0.05
CA ALA A 42 15.13 -13.18 -0.57
C ALA A 42 14.22 -12.03 -0.14
N GLY A 43 14.24 -11.66 1.15
CA GLY A 43 13.48 -10.52 1.70
C GLY A 43 13.91 -9.17 1.14
N LEU A 44 15.22 -8.91 1.01
CA LEU A 44 15.74 -7.70 0.38
C LEU A 44 15.29 -7.60 -1.08
N ASN A 45 15.42 -8.69 -1.83
CA ASN A 45 14.93 -8.74 -3.20
C ASN A 45 13.41 -8.56 -3.27
N ALA A 46 12.65 -9.13 -2.34
CA ALA A 46 11.20 -8.95 -2.24
C ALA A 46 10.80 -7.48 -2.10
N VAL A 47 11.53 -6.72 -1.27
CA VAL A 47 11.25 -5.29 -1.07
C VAL A 47 11.62 -4.49 -2.31
N ILE A 48 12.83 -4.71 -2.87
CA ILE A 48 13.32 -3.98 -4.05
C ILE A 48 12.44 -4.26 -5.27
N TRP A 49 12.28 -5.54 -5.61
CA TRP A 49 11.51 -5.94 -6.79
C TRP A 49 10.01 -5.79 -6.57
N GLY A 50 9.50 -5.94 -5.35
CA GLY A 50 8.09 -5.70 -5.03
C GLY A 50 7.67 -4.25 -5.31
N PHE A 51 8.50 -3.27 -4.91
CA PHE A 51 8.27 -1.87 -5.27
C PHE A 51 8.40 -1.64 -6.77
N ALA A 52 9.48 -2.13 -7.40
CA ALA A 52 9.71 -1.95 -8.83
C ALA A 52 8.56 -2.53 -9.67
N PHE A 53 8.10 -3.74 -9.33
CA PHE A 53 7.00 -4.42 -10.00
C PHE A 53 5.68 -3.68 -9.82
N PHE A 54 5.36 -3.25 -8.59
CA PHE A 54 4.18 -2.45 -8.33
C PHE A 54 4.18 -1.16 -9.17
N PHE A 55 5.29 -0.42 -9.17
CA PHE A 55 5.40 0.83 -9.90
C PHE A 55 5.29 0.64 -11.42
N THR A 56 5.95 -0.38 -11.97
CA THR A 56 5.89 -0.71 -13.40
C THR A 56 4.47 -1.12 -13.79
N LEU A 57 3.85 -2.05 -13.07
CA LEU A 57 2.47 -2.44 -13.36
C LEU A 57 1.50 -1.26 -13.25
N SER A 58 1.63 -0.44 -12.21
CA SER A 58 0.77 0.73 -12.00
C SER A 58 0.89 1.75 -13.13
N ARG A 59 2.07 1.88 -13.75
CA ARG A 59 2.33 2.85 -14.82
C ARG A 59 1.88 2.34 -16.19
N PHE A 60 1.95 1.04 -16.43
CA PHE A 60 1.69 0.44 -17.75
C PHE A 60 0.35 -0.31 -17.84
N ALA A 61 -0.32 -0.58 -16.72
CA ALA A 61 -1.65 -1.18 -16.74
C ALA A 61 -2.66 -0.18 -17.31
N LYS A 62 -3.26 -0.52 -18.46
CA LYS A 62 -4.44 0.18 -18.95
C LYS A 62 -5.64 -0.23 -18.10
N PRO A 63 -6.30 0.70 -17.40
CA PRO A 63 -7.51 0.37 -16.67
C PRO A 63 -8.58 -0.12 -17.66
N ARG A 64 -9.37 -1.11 -17.23
CA ARG A 64 -10.56 -1.50 -17.99
C ARG A 64 -11.52 -0.30 -18.07
N PRO A 65 -12.31 -0.12 -19.14
CA PRO A 65 -13.18 1.06 -19.29
C PRO A 65 -14.07 1.30 -18.07
N ALA A 66 -14.74 0.25 -17.58
CA ALA A 66 -15.58 0.30 -16.39
C ALA A 66 -14.83 0.60 -15.07
N GLU A 67 -13.50 0.48 -15.05
CA GLU A 67 -12.67 0.82 -13.91
C GLU A 67 -12.16 2.27 -14.00
N ALA A 68 -11.87 2.74 -15.21
CA ALA A 68 -11.58 4.14 -15.48
C ALA A 68 -12.77 5.05 -15.10
N ASP A 69 -13.99 4.65 -15.46
CA ASP A 69 -15.21 5.40 -15.14
C ASP A 69 -15.45 5.47 -13.62
N ARG A 70 -15.22 4.36 -12.91
CA ARG A 70 -15.31 4.31 -11.44
C ARG A 70 -14.26 5.19 -10.77
N VAL A 71 -13.03 5.22 -11.27
CA VAL A 71 -11.96 6.08 -10.76
C VAL A 71 -12.27 7.55 -11.02
N ALA A 72 -12.82 7.88 -12.19
CA ALA A 72 -13.23 9.24 -12.53
C ALA A 72 -14.38 9.72 -11.63
N ALA A 73 -15.42 8.91 -11.45
CA ALA A 73 -16.53 9.20 -10.55
C ALA A 73 -16.07 9.41 -9.11
N TRP A 74 -15.13 8.58 -8.63
CA TRP A 74 -14.51 8.75 -7.33
C TRP A 74 -13.71 10.07 -7.24
N ALA A 75 -12.92 10.43 -8.24
CA ALA A 75 -12.13 11.66 -8.22
C ALA A 75 -13.01 12.92 -8.13
N VAL A 76 -14.13 12.93 -8.85
CA VAL A 76 -15.13 14.00 -8.79
C VAL A 76 -15.78 14.04 -7.40
N ALA A 77 -16.25 12.90 -6.89
CA ALA A 77 -16.90 12.82 -5.59
C ALA A 77 -15.95 13.16 -4.43
N GLU A 78 -14.68 12.72 -4.48
CA GLU A 78 -13.65 13.10 -3.51
C GLU A 78 -13.45 14.61 -3.48
N THR A 79 -13.43 15.24 -4.66
CA THR A 79 -13.23 16.70 -4.77
C THR A 79 -14.43 17.48 -4.23
N ALA A 80 -15.66 16.99 -4.47
CA ALA A 80 -16.87 17.57 -3.89
C ALA A 80 -16.88 17.46 -2.36
N LEU A 81 -16.60 16.27 -1.82
CA LEU A 81 -16.53 16.05 -0.37
C LEU A 81 -15.46 16.90 0.32
N ARG A 82 -14.32 17.13 -0.34
CA ARG A 82 -13.27 18.03 0.17
C ARG A 82 -13.71 19.49 0.24
N ARG A 83 -14.68 19.89 -0.57
CA ARG A 83 -15.31 21.22 -0.56
C ARG A 83 -16.51 21.28 0.38
N GLY A 84 -16.92 20.17 1.00
CA GLY A 84 -18.12 20.08 1.83
C GLY A 84 -19.41 20.02 1.01
N GLU A 85 -19.32 19.69 -0.29
CA GLU A 85 -20.46 19.55 -1.18
C GLU A 85 -20.94 18.08 -1.23
N PRO A 86 -22.25 17.83 -1.44
CA PRO A 86 -22.76 16.49 -1.71
C PRO A 86 -22.21 15.92 -3.02
N PRO A 87 -22.13 14.58 -3.14
CA PRO A 87 -21.92 13.95 -4.44
C PRO A 87 -23.03 14.37 -5.42
N ALA A 88 -22.63 14.74 -6.64
CA ALA A 88 -23.54 15.34 -7.62
C ALA A 88 -24.62 14.39 -8.14
N ASP A 89 -24.36 13.09 -8.16
CA ASP A 89 -25.23 12.08 -8.74
C ASP A 89 -25.17 10.73 -7.99
N GLU A 90 -25.98 9.78 -8.44
CA GLU A 90 -26.02 8.42 -7.89
C GLU A 90 -24.71 7.65 -8.12
N ALA A 91 -24.03 7.89 -9.24
CA ALA A 91 -22.71 7.32 -9.52
C ALA A 91 -21.66 7.80 -8.51
N GLY A 92 -21.66 9.08 -8.14
CA GLY A 92 -20.79 9.64 -7.11
C GLY A 92 -21.10 9.09 -5.73
N ARG A 93 -22.38 8.89 -5.37
CA ARG A 93 -22.77 8.25 -4.10
C ARG A 93 -22.30 6.80 -4.03
N ALA A 94 -22.50 6.03 -5.10
CA ALA A 94 -22.01 4.66 -5.21
C ALA A 94 -20.47 4.59 -5.12
N ALA A 95 -19.77 5.49 -5.84
CA ALA A 95 -18.32 5.58 -5.79
C ALA A 95 -17.80 5.85 -4.37
N VAL A 96 -18.48 6.70 -3.59
CA VAL A 96 -18.10 6.96 -2.19
C VAL A 96 -18.33 5.75 -1.29
N ALA A 97 -19.45 5.06 -1.45
CA ALA A 97 -19.79 3.86 -0.69
C ALA A 97 -18.77 2.72 -0.92
N ASP A 98 -18.28 2.57 -2.14
CA ASP A 98 -17.31 1.53 -2.49
C ASP A 98 -15.87 1.89 -2.08
N ASN A 99 -15.45 3.14 -2.32
CA ASN A 99 -14.05 3.53 -2.17
C ASN A 99 -13.64 3.80 -0.71
N LEU A 100 -14.50 4.38 0.14
CA LEU A 100 -14.10 4.66 1.54
C LEU A 100 -13.74 3.39 2.34
N PRO A 101 -14.54 2.30 2.31
CA PRO A 101 -14.17 1.06 2.96
C PRO A 101 -12.95 0.39 2.30
N ALA A 102 -12.77 0.54 0.99
CA ALA A 102 -11.59 0.01 0.28
C ALA A 102 -10.31 0.73 0.71
N ILE A 103 -10.34 2.07 0.82
CA ILE A 103 -9.22 2.89 1.31
C ILE A 103 -8.85 2.50 2.75
N ARG A 104 -9.85 2.35 3.64
CA ARG A 104 -9.63 1.90 5.02
C ARG A 104 -8.99 0.51 5.08
N ARG A 105 -9.52 -0.45 4.31
CA ARG A 105 -8.95 -1.80 4.23
C ARG A 105 -7.52 -1.73 3.71
N GLY A 106 -7.24 -0.99 2.65
CA GLY A 106 -5.90 -0.82 2.11
C GLY A 106 -4.91 -0.22 3.11
N ALA A 107 -5.34 0.76 3.92
CA ALA A 107 -4.53 1.31 5.01
C ALA A 107 -4.22 0.28 6.11
N LEU A 108 -5.24 -0.47 6.55
CA LEU A 108 -5.09 -1.49 7.59
C LEU A 108 -4.24 -2.66 7.12
N PHE A 109 -4.49 -3.18 5.92
CA PHE A 109 -3.70 -4.26 5.33
C PHE A 109 -2.25 -3.85 5.11
N GLY A 110 -2.00 -2.63 4.63
CA GLY A 110 -0.64 -2.13 4.46
C GLY A 110 0.09 -1.97 5.79
N ALA A 111 -0.57 -1.47 6.84
CA ALA A 111 0.03 -1.38 8.17
C ALA A 111 0.30 -2.76 8.78
N ALA A 112 -0.71 -3.63 8.86
CA ALA A 112 -0.58 -4.95 9.45
C ALA A 112 0.40 -5.83 8.66
N GLY A 113 0.24 -5.90 7.35
CA GLY A 113 1.12 -6.67 6.47
C GLY A 113 2.54 -6.11 6.44
N GLY A 114 2.70 -4.79 6.43
CA GLY A 114 4.01 -4.14 6.50
C GLY A 114 4.75 -4.48 7.79
N VAL A 115 4.08 -4.41 8.94
CA VAL A 115 4.67 -4.78 10.25
C VAL A 115 5.07 -6.25 10.28
N VAL A 116 4.18 -7.15 9.84
CA VAL A 116 4.47 -8.60 9.86
C VAL A 116 5.66 -8.93 8.95
N LEU A 117 5.65 -8.44 7.70
CA LEU A 117 6.70 -8.72 6.73
C LEU A 117 8.02 -8.03 7.10
N LEU A 118 8.01 -6.69 7.18
CA LEU A 118 9.24 -5.91 7.37
C LEU A 118 9.78 -6.09 8.79
N GLY A 119 8.91 -6.19 9.80
CA GLY A 119 9.33 -6.47 11.17
C GLY A 119 10.06 -7.81 11.31
N ALA A 120 9.55 -8.86 10.67
CA ALA A 120 10.24 -10.16 10.64
C ALA A 120 11.61 -10.07 9.93
N LEU A 121 11.68 -9.38 8.78
CA LEU A 121 12.93 -9.18 8.05
C LEU A 121 13.95 -8.35 8.84
N ILE A 122 13.51 -7.30 9.56
CA ILE A 122 14.36 -6.50 10.44
C ILE A 122 14.97 -7.39 11.53
N MET A 123 14.16 -8.20 12.21
CA MET A 123 14.66 -9.11 13.25
C MET A 123 15.68 -10.11 12.71
N LEU A 124 15.44 -10.66 11.51
CA LEU A 124 16.37 -11.58 10.86
C LEU A 124 17.67 -10.90 10.46
N ALA A 125 17.61 -9.67 9.94
CA ALA A 125 18.78 -8.88 9.56
C ALA A 125 19.65 -8.55 10.80
N ILE A 126 19.03 -8.15 11.92
CA ILE A 126 19.73 -7.92 13.19
C ILE A 126 20.41 -9.20 13.66
N ARG A 127 19.69 -10.33 13.65
CA ARG A 127 20.24 -11.63 14.08
C ARG A 127 21.38 -12.11 13.18
N ALA A 128 21.41 -11.70 11.92
CA ALA A 128 22.49 -11.98 10.97
C ALA A 128 23.65 -10.98 11.06
N GLY A 129 23.60 -10.00 11.97
CA GLY A 129 24.64 -8.97 12.12
C GLY A 129 24.62 -7.89 11.04
N SER A 130 23.55 -7.80 10.24
CA SER A 130 23.42 -6.81 9.16
C SER A 130 22.61 -5.58 9.64
N GLU A 131 23.29 -4.68 10.35
CA GLU A 131 22.67 -3.45 10.87
C GLU A 131 22.17 -2.52 9.75
N LEU A 132 22.90 -2.44 8.64
CA LEU A 132 22.53 -1.60 7.49
C LEU A 132 21.23 -2.07 6.84
N ALA A 133 21.05 -3.39 6.65
CA ALA A 133 19.81 -3.96 6.12
C ALA A 133 18.65 -3.73 7.09
N ALA A 134 18.86 -3.93 8.39
CA ALA A 134 17.86 -3.66 9.42
C ALA A 134 17.41 -2.19 9.41
N ALA A 135 18.35 -1.25 9.32
CA ALA A 135 18.06 0.17 9.23
C ALA A 135 17.26 0.52 7.96
N GLY A 136 17.66 0.00 6.80
CA GLY A 136 16.96 0.20 5.54
C GLY A 136 15.51 -0.31 5.58
N LEU A 137 15.31 -1.52 6.08
CA LEU A 137 13.97 -2.10 6.26
C LEU A 137 13.13 -1.31 7.28
N GLY A 138 13.75 -0.79 8.34
CA GLY A 138 13.11 0.08 9.31
C GLY A 138 12.61 1.39 8.70
N ILE A 139 13.41 2.02 7.83
CA ILE A 139 13.01 3.23 7.09
C ILE A 139 11.80 2.92 6.19
N VAL A 140 11.84 1.79 5.47
CA VAL A 140 10.71 1.37 4.62
C VAL A 140 9.46 1.15 5.47
N LEU A 141 9.56 0.43 6.58
CA LEU A 141 8.43 0.19 7.48
C LEU A 141 7.84 1.51 8.00
N ALA A 142 8.68 2.45 8.41
CA ALA A 142 8.24 3.77 8.86
C ALA A 142 7.48 4.52 7.76
N ALA A 143 7.95 4.45 6.51
CA ALA A 143 7.25 5.06 5.37
C ALA A 143 5.88 4.41 5.12
N VAL A 144 5.79 3.07 5.16
CA VAL A 144 4.52 2.34 5.01
C VAL A 144 3.52 2.73 6.09
N LEU A 145 3.96 2.79 7.35
CA LEU A 145 3.12 3.18 8.48
C LEU A 145 2.67 4.64 8.39
N ALA A 146 3.57 5.55 7.99
CA ALA A 146 3.23 6.95 7.79
C ALA A 146 2.14 7.11 6.72
N GLU A 147 2.25 6.39 5.60
CA GLU A 147 1.24 6.43 4.54
C GLU A 147 -0.07 5.75 4.97
N ALA A 148 -0.03 4.68 5.78
CA ALA A 148 -1.21 4.07 6.38
C ALA A 148 -1.96 5.05 7.29
N VAL A 149 -1.25 5.77 8.16
CA VAL A 149 -1.83 6.79 9.04
C VAL A 149 -2.40 7.95 8.23
N ARG A 150 -1.65 8.45 7.25
CA ARG A 150 -2.11 9.52 6.34
C ARG A 150 -3.39 9.11 5.61
N THR A 151 -3.42 7.91 5.05
CA THR A 151 -4.59 7.33 4.36
C THR A 151 -5.78 7.19 5.30
N GLY A 152 -5.57 6.68 6.51
CA GLY A 152 -6.61 6.57 7.53
C GLY A 152 -7.15 7.93 8.01
N ARG A 153 -6.31 8.96 8.11
CA ARG A 153 -6.75 10.32 8.44
C ARG A 153 -7.59 10.93 7.32
N LEU A 154 -7.17 10.74 6.07
CA LEU A 154 -7.93 11.18 4.89
C LEU A 154 -9.33 10.54 4.87
N GLU A 155 -9.39 9.22 5.07
CA GLU A 155 -10.66 8.48 5.10
C GLU A 155 -11.61 8.99 6.19
N ARG A 156 -11.11 9.24 7.41
CA ARG A 156 -11.93 9.81 8.49
C ARG A 156 -12.46 11.19 8.15
N ARG A 157 -11.62 12.04 7.55
CA ARG A 157 -12.02 13.39 7.11
C ARG A 157 -13.11 13.33 6.05
N LEU A 158 -12.96 12.46 5.05
CA LEU A 158 -13.96 12.29 3.99
C LEU A 158 -15.27 11.71 4.52
N ARG A 159 -15.22 10.75 5.46
CA ARG A 159 -16.43 10.23 6.12
C ARG A 159 -17.14 11.31 6.96
N ALA A 160 -16.38 12.13 7.68
CA ALA A 160 -16.95 13.24 8.46
C ALA A 160 -17.64 14.26 7.55
N ALA A 161 -17.01 14.63 6.44
CA ALA A 161 -17.60 15.54 5.45
C ALA A 161 -18.88 14.95 4.81
N LEU A 162 -18.90 13.65 4.54
CA LEU A 162 -20.11 12.99 4.04
C LEU A 162 -21.25 13.03 5.07
N ALA A 163 -20.95 12.77 6.35
CA ALA A 163 -21.95 12.79 7.42
C ALA A 163 -22.54 14.19 7.65
N SER A 164 -21.72 15.26 7.55
CA SER A 164 -22.22 16.64 7.69
C SER A 164 -23.16 17.05 6.56
N VAL A 165 -23.00 16.48 5.36
CA VAL A 165 -23.85 16.78 4.20
C VAL A 165 -25.15 15.99 4.20
N GLN A 166 -25.20 14.84 4.86
CA GLN A 166 -26.42 14.01 4.97
C GLN A 166 -27.33 14.41 6.14
N GLY A 167 -26.81 15.12 7.13
CA GLY A 167 -27.54 15.55 8.33
C GLY A 167 -28.01 17.00 8.33
N GLY A 168 -27.77 17.75 7.24
CA GLY A 168 -28.29 19.11 7.00
C GLY A 168 -29.34 19.08 5.91
#